data_AF-A0A9D5VX47-F1
#
_entry.id   AF-A0A9D5VX47-F1
#
_cell.length_a   1.000
_cell.length_b   1.000
_cell.length_c   1.000
_cell.angle_alpha   90.00
_cell.angle_beta   90.00
_cell.angle_gamma   90.00
#
_symmetry.space_group_name_H-M   'P 1'
#
loop_
_entity.id
_entity.type
_entity.pdbx_description
1 polymer ?
#
loop_
_entity_poly.entity_id
_entity_poly.type
_entity_poly.pdbx_seq_one_letter_code
_entity_poly.pdbx_strand_id
1 'polypeptide(L)'
;MLNENYIKSLLNEPETGMGYQFVRVTFKDYSKKYGTVYYSTILVFEDEIPSIMSEEILENISESSTDLSDIIEITLIKTTMVEKLLSRYSGHRVTVFNEYLNSPAVMNNDEELVKKEIFKRFHAFKNDRRITSQRGLLPGTYATTEKDANNVLTGEQAVERYALPNPTPAIYLFTIEPVIGTVLKKGIVSANYRRIGGEVEVLFVNGTDNNTVTGPKVIPKK
;
A
#
# COMPACT_ATOMS: atom_id res chain seq x y z
N MET A 1 -14.79 -4.10 -9.49
CA MET A 1 -13.89 -4.97 -8.67
C MET A 1 -13.15 -5.94 -9.56
N LEU A 2 -11.87 -6.20 -9.29
CA LEU A 2 -11.06 -7.16 -10.06
C LEU A 2 -11.58 -8.60 -9.88
N ASN A 3 -11.35 -9.44 -10.90
CA ASN A 3 -11.64 -10.87 -10.79
C ASN A 3 -10.56 -11.60 -9.96
N GLU A 4 -10.89 -12.79 -9.44
CA GLU A 4 -10.00 -13.53 -8.54
C GLU A 4 -8.66 -13.94 -9.15
N ASN A 5 -8.54 -14.06 -10.48
CA ASN A 5 -7.26 -14.37 -11.12
C ASN A 5 -6.31 -13.17 -11.03
N TYR A 6 -6.80 -11.96 -11.31
CA TYR A 6 -6.00 -10.74 -11.15
C TYR A 6 -5.65 -10.47 -9.69
N ILE A 7 -6.60 -10.70 -8.77
CA ILE A 7 -6.35 -10.56 -7.33
C ILE A 7 -5.21 -11.49 -6.90
N LYS A 8 -5.27 -12.77 -7.26
CA LYS A 8 -4.19 -13.74 -6.95
C LYS A 8 -2.85 -13.33 -7.56
N SER A 9 -2.85 -12.88 -8.81
CA SER A 9 -1.63 -12.41 -9.47
C SER A 9 -1.01 -11.23 -8.71
N LEU A 10 -1.83 -10.26 -8.30
CA LEU A 10 -1.37 -9.06 -7.59
C LEU A 10 -0.90 -9.35 -6.16
N LEU A 11 -1.49 -10.33 -5.49
CA LEU A 11 -1.07 -10.76 -4.15
C LEU A 11 0.31 -11.44 -4.15
N ASN A 12 0.73 -12.01 -5.28
CA ASN A 12 2.08 -12.56 -5.47
C ASN A 12 3.13 -11.48 -5.81
N GLU A 13 2.68 -10.26 -6.09
CA GLU A 13 3.54 -9.12 -6.38
C GLU A 13 3.67 -8.22 -5.14
N PRO A 14 4.83 -7.54 -4.95
CA PRO A 14 4.99 -6.60 -3.87
C PRO A 14 4.04 -5.41 -3.99
N GLU A 15 3.69 -4.80 -2.86
CA GLU A 15 3.01 -3.51 -2.85
C GLU A 15 3.96 -2.40 -3.31
N THR A 16 3.39 -1.29 -3.78
CA THR A 16 4.14 -0.05 -4.02
C THR A 16 4.19 0.82 -2.76
N GLY A 17 3.20 0.67 -1.89
CA GLY A 17 3.13 1.21 -0.54
C GLY A 17 1.98 0.53 0.19
N MET A 18 1.79 0.80 1.48
CA MET A 18 0.82 0.07 2.31
C MET A 18 -0.58 0.06 1.68
N GLY A 19 -1.06 -1.12 1.29
CA GLY A 19 -2.39 -1.32 0.74
C GLY A 19 -2.58 -0.94 -0.72
N TYR A 20 -1.53 -0.70 -1.51
CA TYR A 20 -1.71 -0.40 -2.94
C TYR A 20 -0.57 -0.80 -3.86
N GLN A 21 -0.90 -0.94 -5.15
CA GLN A 21 0.03 -1.28 -6.23
C GLN A 21 -0.21 -0.38 -7.43
N PHE A 22 0.84 0.23 -7.96
CA PHE A 22 0.77 0.90 -9.26
C PHE A 22 0.85 -0.12 -10.39
N VAL A 23 -0.11 -0.05 -11.31
CA VAL A 23 -0.24 -1.03 -12.37
C VAL A 23 -0.38 -0.36 -13.73
N ARG A 24 0.08 -1.09 -14.73
CA ARG A 24 -0.24 -0.84 -16.13
C ARG A 24 -1.23 -1.91 -16.57
N VAL A 25 -2.33 -1.47 -17.14
CA VAL A 25 -3.42 -2.34 -17.60
C VAL A 25 -3.41 -2.33 -19.13
N THR A 26 -3.36 -3.52 -19.72
CA THR A 26 -3.46 -3.73 -21.16
C THR A 26 -4.85 -4.25 -21.49
N PHE A 27 -5.51 -3.63 -22.47
CA PHE A 27 -6.84 -4.02 -22.94
C PHE A 27 -6.76 -4.88 -24.21
N LYS A 28 -7.88 -5.49 -24.62
CA LYS A 28 -7.99 -6.33 -25.83
C LYS A 28 -7.62 -5.59 -27.12
N ASP A 29 -7.84 -4.28 -27.17
CA ASP A 29 -7.44 -3.41 -28.29
C ASP A 29 -5.95 -3.03 -28.24
N TYR A 30 -5.19 -3.61 -27.31
CA TYR A 30 -3.78 -3.33 -27.02
C TYR A 30 -3.49 -1.91 -26.51
N SER A 31 -4.52 -1.11 -26.24
CA SER A 31 -4.36 0.14 -25.52
C SER A 31 -3.86 -0.12 -24.10
N LYS A 32 -3.17 0.87 -23.53
CA LYS A 32 -2.56 0.78 -22.20
C LYS A 32 -3.01 1.96 -21.36
N LYS A 33 -3.52 1.66 -20.16
CA LYS A 33 -3.78 2.68 -19.13
C LYS A 33 -2.96 2.42 -17.89
N TYR A 34 -2.74 3.48 -17.14
CA TYR A 34 -2.08 3.46 -15.85
C TYR A 34 -3.15 3.61 -14.77
N GLY A 35 -2.97 2.89 -13.67
CA GLY A 35 -3.91 2.93 -12.57
C GLY A 35 -3.28 2.48 -11.27
N THR A 36 -4.08 2.58 -10.22
CA THR A 36 -3.72 2.06 -8.91
C THR A 36 -4.71 0.98 -8.51
N VAL A 37 -4.19 -0.14 -8.02
CA VAL A 37 -5.01 -1.16 -7.37
C VAL A 37 -4.92 -1.00 -5.87
N TYR A 38 -6.07 -0.74 -5.23
CA TYR A 38 -6.21 -0.68 -3.78
C TYR A 38 -6.54 -2.04 -3.22
N TYR A 39 -5.78 -2.45 -2.20
CA TYR A 39 -5.94 -3.69 -1.44
C TYR A 39 -6.10 -4.91 -2.35
N SER A 40 -5.39 -4.89 -3.49
CA SER A 40 -5.44 -5.90 -4.55
C SER A 40 -6.85 -6.19 -5.10
N THR A 41 -7.84 -5.30 -4.97
CA THR A 41 -9.26 -5.57 -5.31
C THR A 41 -9.93 -4.49 -6.15
N ILE A 42 -9.58 -3.22 -5.92
CA ILE A 42 -10.22 -2.08 -6.58
C ILE A 42 -9.20 -1.43 -7.50
N LEU A 43 -9.44 -1.48 -8.81
CA LEU A 43 -8.64 -0.77 -9.81
C LEU A 43 -9.26 0.61 -10.07
N VAL A 44 -8.43 1.63 -10.01
CA VAL A 44 -8.77 3.02 -10.33
C VAL A 44 -7.78 3.55 -11.35
N PHE A 45 -8.26 4.11 -12.47
CA PHE A 45 -7.37 4.66 -13.49
C PHE A 45 -6.95 6.11 -13.17
N GLU A 46 -5.79 6.52 -13.70
CA GLU A 46 -5.25 7.87 -13.48
C GLU A 46 -6.18 8.99 -13.98
N ASP A 47 -6.88 8.76 -15.09
CA ASP A 47 -7.86 9.70 -15.67
C ASP A 47 -9.13 9.85 -14.84
N GLU A 48 -9.36 8.96 -13.87
CA GLU A 48 -10.51 8.97 -12.95
C GLU A 48 -10.19 9.63 -11.60
N ILE A 49 -8.91 9.95 -11.34
CA ILE A 49 -8.43 10.52 -10.07
C ILE A 49 -9.13 11.84 -9.69
N PRO A 50 -9.40 12.80 -10.61
CA PRO A 50 -10.10 14.03 -10.25
C PRO A 50 -11.51 13.80 -9.69
N SER A 51 -12.16 12.69 -10.09
CA SER A 51 -13.50 12.32 -9.66
C SER A 51 -13.50 11.54 -8.34
N ILE A 52 -12.45 10.76 -8.05
CA ILE A 52 -12.41 9.86 -6.88
C ILE A 52 -11.98 10.56 -5.58
N MET A 53 -11.45 11.79 -5.67
CA MET A 53 -11.05 12.58 -4.51
C MET A 53 -12.20 13.23 -3.72
N SER A 54 -13.47 13.10 -4.14
CA SER A 54 -14.62 13.41 -3.28
C SER A 54 -14.96 12.20 -2.39
N GLU A 55 -15.09 12.41 -1.08
CA GLU A 55 -15.41 11.38 -0.05
C GLU A 55 -16.61 10.48 -0.42
N GLU A 56 -17.50 10.91 -1.32
CA GLU A 56 -18.72 10.21 -1.75
C GLU A 56 -18.53 9.03 -2.71
N ILE A 57 -17.39 8.91 -3.42
CA ILE A 57 -17.36 7.99 -4.58
C ILE A 57 -16.90 6.57 -4.26
N LEU A 58 -16.13 6.32 -3.19
CA LEU A 58 -15.70 4.95 -2.85
C LEU A 58 -16.81 4.05 -2.28
N GLU A 59 -17.84 4.62 -1.66
CA GLU A 59 -19.09 3.88 -1.37
C GLU A 59 -19.85 3.53 -2.65
N ASN A 60 -19.59 4.25 -3.76
CA ASN A 60 -20.21 4.07 -5.08
C ASN A 60 -19.28 3.44 -6.14
N ILE A 61 -18.05 3.00 -5.83
CA ILE A 61 -17.14 2.35 -6.79
C ILE A 61 -17.66 0.98 -7.27
N SER A 62 -18.76 0.47 -6.69
CA SER A 62 -19.55 -0.58 -7.32
C SER A 62 -20.11 -0.18 -8.70
N GLU A 63 -20.20 1.12 -9.02
CA GLU A 63 -20.85 1.65 -10.23
C GLU A 63 -19.88 2.25 -11.28
N SER A 64 -18.58 2.38 -11.00
CA SER A 64 -17.60 2.74 -12.04
C SER A 64 -17.39 1.57 -12.99
N SER A 65 -18.15 1.61 -14.08
CA SER A 65 -18.25 0.57 -15.11
C SER A 65 -17.12 0.66 -16.13
N THR A 66 -15.85 0.63 -15.71
CA THR A 66 -14.86 0.13 -16.69
C THR A 66 -15.20 -1.34 -16.89
N ASP A 67 -15.51 -1.74 -18.12
CA ASP A 67 -15.73 -3.14 -18.44
C ASP A 67 -14.41 -3.91 -18.26
N LEU A 68 -14.20 -4.43 -17.06
CA LEU A 68 -13.02 -5.20 -16.70
C LEU A 68 -12.90 -6.48 -17.54
N SER A 69 -13.93 -6.86 -18.29
CA SER A 69 -13.89 -7.99 -19.22
C SER A 69 -12.98 -7.73 -20.43
N ASP A 70 -12.62 -6.48 -20.71
CA ASP A 70 -11.71 -6.10 -21.79
C ASP A 70 -10.25 -6.03 -21.36
N ILE A 71 -9.96 -6.23 -20.08
CA ILE A 71 -8.59 -6.35 -19.58
C ILE A 71 -8.03 -7.70 -20.02
N ILE A 72 -6.86 -7.70 -20.63
CA ILE A 72 -6.10 -8.92 -20.94
C ILE A 72 -4.95 -9.12 -19.95
N GLU A 73 -4.35 -8.03 -19.44
CA GLU A 73 -3.19 -8.09 -18.57
C GLU A 73 -3.17 -6.93 -17.56
N ILE A 74 -2.74 -7.22 -16.33
CA ILE A 74 -2.38 -6.22 -15.33
C ILE A 74 -0.93 -6.49 -14.93
N THR A 75 -0.02 -5.56 -15.25
CA THR A 75 1.40 -5.66 -14.91
C THR A 75 1.74 -4.66 -13.79
N LEU A 76 2.46 -5.10 -12.76
CA LEU A 76 3.02 -4.20 -11.75
C LEU A 76 4.03 -3.24 -12.41
N ILE A 77 3.92 -1.95 -12.10
CA ILE A 77 4.93 -0.96 -12.47
C ILE A 77 6.01 -1.00 -11.40
N LYS A 78 7.22 -1.43 -11.80
CA LYS A 78 8.37 -1.45 -10.90
C LYS A 78 8.63 -0.04 -10.36
N THR A 79 8.88 0.07 -9.06
CA THR A 79 8.98 1.35 -8.34
C THR A 79 10.09 2.28 -8.88
N THR A 80 11.10 1.74 -9.56
CA THR A 80 12.12 2.56 -10.26
C THR A 80 11.57 3.37 -11.44
N MET A 81 10.43 2.99 -12.02
CA MET A 81 9.69 3.81 -13.00
C MET A 81 8.73 4.82 -12.35
N VAL A 82 8.38 4.61 -11.08
CA VAL A 82 7.41 5.45 -10.34
C VAL A 82 7.97 6.84 -10.09
N GLU A 83 9.28 7.01 -9.87
CA GLU A 83 9.92 8.34 -9.79
C GLU A 83 9.70 9.20 -11.04
N LYS A 84 9.68 8.56 -12.22
CA LYS A 84 9.44 9.23 -13.51
C LYS A 84 7.97 9.57 -13.77
N LEU A 85 7.06 8.88 -13.10
CA LEU A 85 5.62 9.14 -13.10
C LEU A 85 5.24 10.19 -12.05
N LEU A 86 5.75 10.09 -10.82
CA LEU A 86 5.50 11.03 -9.73
C LEU A 86 6.05 12.44 -10.01
N SER A 87 7.18 12.54 -10.73
CA SER A 87 7.72 13.84 -11.18
C SER A 87 6.84 14.57 -12.19
N ARG A 88 5.87 13.90 -12.84
CA ARG A 88 4.88 14.54 -13.71
C ARG A 88 3.68 15.12 -12.95
N TYR A 89 3.38 14.58 -11.77
CA TYR A 89 2.23 15.02 -10.95
C TYR A 89 2.62 16.10 -9.92
N SER A 90 3.90 16.20 -9.55
CA SER A 90 4.39 17.15 -8.56
C SER A 90 4.98 18.40 -9.21
N GLY A 91 4.13 19.35 -9.59
CA GLY A 91 4.55 20.72 -9.92
C GLY A 91 5.13 21.52 -8.73
N HIS A 92 5.38 20.86 -7.60
CA HIS A 92 5.97 21.47 -6.39
C HIS A 92 7.20 20.67 -5.96
N ARG A 93 8.35 21.34 -6.02
CA ARG A 93 9.65 20.87 -5.50
C ARG A 93 9.51 20.68 -3.99
N VAL A 94 9.50 19.43 -3.52
CA VAL A 94 9.62 19.15 -2.09
C VAL A 94 11.11 19.17 -1.74
N THR A 95 11.50 20.18 -0.98
CA THR A 95 12.84 20.37 -0.44
C THR A 95 13.14 19.27 0.58
N VAL A 96 14.20 18.52 0.31
CA VAL A 96 14.73 17.39 1.09
C VAL A 96 15.27 17.88 2.43
N PHE A 97 14.84 17.28 3.55
CA PHE A 97 15.48 17.41 4.86
C PHE A 97 15.60 16.03 5.55
N ASN A 98 16.81 15.77 6.11
CA ASN A 98 17.27 14.70 7.02
C ASN A 98 18.02 13.46 6.48
N GLU A 99 19.35 13.61 6.42
CA GLU A 99 20.42 12.72 5.92
C GLU A 99 20.55 11.28 6.48
N TYR A 100 19.56 10.67 7.14
CA TYR A 100 19.72 9.28 7.62
C TYR A 100 18.57 8.30 7.33
N LEU A 101 17.46 8.72 6.71
CA LEU A 101 16.36 7.83 6.28
C LEU A 101 15.60 8.44 5.07
N ASN A 102 16.29 9.01 4.07
CA ASN A 102 15.64 9.83 3.03
C ASN A 102 15.00 9.08 1.85
N SER A 103 14.91 7.75 1.91
CA SER A 103 14.50 6.92 0.78
C SER A 103 13.35 5.97 1.16
N PRO A 104 12.44 5.69 0.21
CA PRO A 104 11.42 4.66 0.38
C PRO A 104 12.03 3.30 0.72
N ALA A 105 11.31 2.47 1.48
CA ALA A 105 11.79 1.18 1.94
C ALA A 105 12.29 0.31 0.78
N VAL A 106 11.61 0.31 -0.37
CA VAL A 106 12.01 -0.48 -1.56
C VAL A 106 13.42 -0.16 -2.07
N MET A 107 13.87 1.08 -1.88
CA MET A 107 15.17 1.58 -2.35
C MET A 107 16.31 1.28 -1.37
N ASN A 108 15.97 0.83 -0.16
CA ASN A 108 16.96 0.53 0.87
C ASN A 108 17.42 -0.94 0.80
N ASN A 109 18.48 -1.24 1.54
CA ASN A 109 19.05 -2.57 1.60
C ASN A 109 18.17 -3.50 2.45
N ASP A 110 18.29 -4.80 2.17
CA ASP A 110 17.71 -5.83 3.02
C ASP A 110 18.39 -5.80 4.40
N GLU A 111 17.58 -5.84 5.45
CA GLU A 111 18.01 -5.93 6.84
C GLU A 111 17.38 -7.17 7.47
N GLU A 112 18.21 -7.96 8.16
CA GLU A 112 17.73 -9.07 8.96
C GLU A 112 17.35 -8.59 10.36
N LEU A 113 16.16 -8.97 10.83
CA LEU A 113 15.71 -8.60 12.15
C LEU A 113 16.54 -9.31 13.23
N VAL A 114 17.43 -8.57 13.92
CA VAL A 114 18.33 -9.13 14.96
C VAL A 114 17.75 -9.14 16.38
N LYS A 115 16.61 -8.47 16.60
CA LYS A 115 15.94 -8.39 17.91
C LYS A 115 14.43 -8.37 17.71
N LYS A 116 13.66 -8.76 18.73
CA LYS A 116 12.20 -8.67 18.68
C LYS A 116 11.77 -7.21 18.48
N GLU A 117 11.02 -6.95 17.43
CA GLU A 117 10.37 -5.69 17.13
C GLU A 117 8.91 -5.96 16.76
N ILE A 118 8.04 -5.00 17.05
CA ILE A 118 6.62 -5.07 16.71
C ILE A 118 6.34 -4.07 15.59
N PHE A 119 5.56 -4.53 14.62
CA PHE A 119 5.13 -3.73 13.49
C PHE A 119 3.61 -3.66 13.46
N LYS A 120 3.10 -2.64 12.80
CA LYS A 120 1.67 -2.41 12.66
C LYS A 120 1.31 -2.23 11.20
N ARG A 121 0.13 -2.69 10.82
CA ARG A 121 -0.42 -2.48 9.47
C ARG A 121 -1.84 -1.95 9.58
N PHE A 122 -2.09 -0.82 8.95
CA PHE A 122 -3.39 -0.17 8.89
C PHE A 122 -4.11 -0.60 7.60
N HIS A 123 -5.42 -0.83 7.71
CA HIS A 123 -6.24 -1.23 6.58
C HIS A 123 -7.65 -0.62 6.68
N ALA A 124 -8.24 -0.28 5.54
CA ALA A 124 -9.62 0.24 5.48
C ALA A 124 -10.69 -0.86 5.71
N PHE A 125 -10.32 -2.12 5.47
CA PHE A 125 -11.21 -3.28 5.53
C PHE A 125 -10.76 -4.31 6.57
N LYS A 126 -11.72 -5.08 7.11
CA LYS A 126 -11.44 -6.09 8.14
C LYS A 126 -10.56 -7.24 7.64
N ASN A 127 -10.67 -7.56 6.35
CA ASN A 127 -10.03 -8.71 5.74
C ASN A 127 -8.91 -8.25 4.82
N ASP A 128 -7.71 -8.13 5.37
CA ASP A 128 -6.50 -7.89 4.56
C ASP A 128 -6.08 -9.19 3.88
N ARG A 129 -6.19 -9.24 2.54
CA ARG A 129 -5.86 -10.41 1.73
C ARG A 129 -4.36 -10.76 1.71
N ARG A 130 -3.49 -9.88 2.23
CA ARG A 130 -2.06 -10.17 2.40
C ARG A 130 -1.74 -10.88 3.71
N ILE A 131 -2.72 -11.02 4.60
CA ILE A 131 -2.60 -11.88 5.78
C ILE A 131 -3.04 -13.29 5.39
N THR A 132 -2.15 -14.26 5.60
CA THR A 132 -2.42 -15.66 5.24
C THR A 132 -3.44 -16.29 6.20
N SER A 133 -4.07 -17.40 5.80
CA SER A 133 -4.95 -18.17 6.67
C SER A 133 -4.27 -18.67 7.95
N GLN A 134 -2.94 -18.84 7.90
CA GLN A 134 -2.11 -19.25 9.02
C GLN A 134 -1.57 -18.05 9.82
N ARG A 135 -2.08 -16.84 9.55
CA ARG A 135 -1.75 -15.60 10.26
C ARG A 135 -0.28 -15.17 10.11
N GLY A 136 0.28 -15.36 8.93
CA GLY A 136 1.53 -14.71 8.48
C GLY A 136 1.25 -13.61 7.46
N LEU A 137 2.29 -12.99 6.91
CA LEU A 137 2.21 -12.02 5.82
C LEU A 137 2.75 -12.61 4.52
N LEU A 138 2.11 -12.27 3.41
CA LEU A 138 2.66 -12.52 2.08
C LEU A 138 3.93 -11.69 1.83
N PRO A 139 4.86 -12.19 0.98
CA PRO A 139 6.01 -11.42 0.51
C PRO A 139 5.63 -10.06 -0.08
N GLY A 140 6.50 -9.08 0.10
CA GLY A 140 6.34 -7.74 -0.45
C GLY A 140 5.24 -6.90 0.23
N THR A 141 4.84 -7.26 1.44
CA THR A 141 3.79 -6.54 2.20
C THR A 141 4.40 -5.39 3.00
N TYR A 142 3.77 -4.22 2.95
CA TYR A 142 4.20 -3.03 3.70
C TYR A 142 3.53 -2.95 5.08
N ALA A 143 4.21 -2.32 6.01
CA ALA A 143 3.75 -2.03 7.36
C ALA A 143 4.45 -0.76 7.85
N THR A 144 4.28 -0.46 9.14
CA THR A 144 5.04 0.56 9.86
C THR A 144 5.57 -0.03 11.17
N THR A 145 6.44 0.71 11.86
CA THR A 145 6.91 0.33 13.19
C THR A 145 5.84 0.61 14.25
N GLU A 146 5.83 -0.15 15.35
CA GLU A 146 4.94 0.15 16.48
C GLU A 146 5.17 1.55 17.05
N LYS A 147 6.43 2.01 17.11
CA LYS A 147 6.77 3.35 17.59
C LYS A 147 6.05 4.42 16.76
N ASP A 148 6.06 4.27 15.44
CA ASP A 148 5.41 5.21 14.54
C ASP A 148 3.87 5.14 14.64
N ALA A 149 3.33 3.91 14.66
CA ALA A 149 1.90 3.67 14.78
C ALA A 149 1.28 4.20 16.07
N ASN A 150 2.04 4.32 17.17
CA ASN A 150 1.56 4.91 18.42
C ASN A 150 1.23 6.40 18.30
N ASN A 151 1.69 7.08 17.25
CA ASN A 151 1.33 8.46 16.95
C ASN A 151 0.03 8.57 16.14
N VAL A 152 -0.60 7.45 15.80
CA VAL A 152 -1.82 7.38 14.99
C VAL A 152 -3.01 7.05 15.89
N LEU A 153 -3.88 8.03 16.10
CA LEU A 153 -5.06 7.90 16.96
C LEU A 153 -6.32 7.51 16.16
N THR A 154 -6.35 7.82 14.86
CA THR A 154 -7.54 7.65 14.01
C THR A 154 -7.18 7.05 12.65
N GLY A 155 -8.17 6.44 12.00
CA GLY A 155 -8.01 5.89 10.65
C GLY A 155 -7.71 6.98 9.60
N GLU A 156 -8.20 8.20 9.79
CA GLU A 156 -7.87 9.34 8.91
C GLU A 156 -6.43 9.78 9.08
N GLN A 157 -5.93 9.83 10.32
CA GLN A 157 -4.51 10.09 10.56
C GLN A 157 -3.64 9.03 9.92
N ALA A 158 -4.03 7.75 9.96
CA ALA A 158 -3.29 6.68 9.28
C ALA A 158 -3.20 6.92 7.76
N VAL A 159 -4.32 7.33 7.14
CA VAL A 159 -4.38 7.63 5.70
C VAL A 159 -3.43 8.76 5.33
N GLU A 160 -3.43 9.85 6.09
CA GLU A 160 -2.53 10.99 5.87
C GLU A 160 -1.06 10.63 6.11
N ARG A 161 -0.78 9.96 7.22
CA ARG A 161 0.58 9.61 7.69
C ARG A 161 1.30 8.68 6.73
N TYR A 162 0.59 7.67 6.21
CA TYR A 162 1.16 6.66 5.32
C TYR A 162 0.85 6.91 3.85
N ALA A 163 0.35 8.11 3.51
CA ALA A 163 -0.06 8.49 2.17
C ALA A 163 -0.89 7.37 1.49
N LEU A 164 -1.82 6.77 2.26
CA LEU A 164 -2.66 5.69 1.74
C LEU A 164 -3.53 6.25 0.64
N PRO A 165 -3.71 5.56 -0.48
CA PRO A 165 -4.45 6.13 -1.58
C PRO A 165 -5.96 6.15 -1.36
N ASN A 166 -6.48 5.19 -0.59
CA ASN A 166 -7.88 5.13 -0.28
C ASN A 166 -8.18 6.16 0.83
N PRO A 167 -9.01 7.20 0.58
CA PRO A 167 -9.46 8.13 1.62
C PRO A 167 -10.34 7.47 2.69
N THR A 168 -10.88 6.27 2.46
CA THR A 168 -11.58 5.49 3.48
C THR A 168 -10.66 5.30 4.68
N PRO A 169 -11.07 5.74 5.88
CA PRO A 169 -10.20 5.68 7.06
C PRO A 169 -9.74 4.25 7.37
N ALA A 170 -8.43 4.11 7.59
CA ALA A 170 -7.79 2.81 7.82
C ALA A 170 -7.96 2.37 9.29
N ILE A 171 -9.20 2.00 9.65
CA ILE A 171 -9.58 1.72 11.04
C ILE A 171 -9.20 0.34 11.55
N TYR A 172 -8.78 -0.58 10.68
CA TYR A 172 -8.38 -1.93 11.07
C TYR A 172 -6.86 -1.99 11.24
N LEU A 173 -6.44 -2.16 12.49
CA LEU A 173 -5.04 -2.21 12.89
C LEU A 173 -4.61 -3.65 13.20
N PHE A 174 -3.71 -4.17 12.39
CA PHE A 174 -3.08 -5.47 12.60
C PHE A 174 -1.74 -5.29 13.31
N THR A 175 -1.43 -6.19 14.24
CA THR A 175 -0.13 -6.26 14.90
C THR A 175 0.67 -7.41 14.31
N ILE A 176 1.93 -7.15 14.01
CA ILE A 176 2.84 -8.11 13.37
C ILE A 176 4.06 -8.26 14.29
N GLU A 177 4.29 -9.47 14.74
CA GLU A 177 5.38 -9.89 15.62
C GLU A 177 6.23 -10.93 14.87
N PRO A 178 7.09 -10.49 13.92
CA PRO A 178 7.92 -11.39 13.15
C PRO A 178 9.01 -12.03 14.03
N VAL A 179 9.50 -13.19 13.61
CA VAL A 179 10.63 -13.84 14.29
C VAL A 179 11.95 -13.14 13.95
N ILE A 180 12.93 -13.26 14.85
CA ILE A 180 14.32 -12.89 14.56
C ILE A 180 14.78 -13.66 13.31
N GLY A 181 15.47 -12.98 12.41
CA GLY A 181 15.83 -13.52 11.09
C GLY A 181 14.92 -13.10 9.95
N THR A 182 13.78 -12.46 10.25
CA THR A 182 12.88 -11.93 9.21
C THR A 182 13.58 -10.82 8.43
N VAL A 183 13.61 -10.96 7.10
CA VAL A 183 14.20 -9.97 6.19
C VAL A 183 13.21 -8.88 5.87
N LEU A 184 13.60 -7.63 6.12
CA LEU A 184 12.79 -6.45 5.89
C LEU A 184 13.62 -5.32 5.28
N LYS A 185 12.95 -4.31 4.73
CA LYS A 185 13.57 -3.03 4.40
C LYS A 185 12.85 -1.92 5.15
N LYS A 186 13.58 -0.99 5.74
CA LYS A 186 13.00 0.18 6.42
C LYS A 186 13.21 1.41 5.54
N GLY A 187 12.27 2.34 5.55
CA GLY A 187 12.40 3.59 4.83
C GLY A 187 11.37 4.61 5.28
N ILE A 188 11.21 5.66 4.46
CA ILE A 188 10.25 6.73 4.71
C ILE A 188 9.22 6.77 3.59
N VAL A 189 7.95 6.86 3.99
CA VAL A 189 6.82 7.01 3.08
C VAL A 189 7.02 8.24 2.22
N SER A 190 7.03 8.06 0.90
CA SER A 190 7.04 9.18 -0.03
C SER A 190 5.72 9.95 -0.03
N ALA A 191 5.80 11.26 -0.23
CA ALA A 191 4.64 12.08 -0.51
C ALA A 191 3.89 11.54 -1.74
N ASN A 192 2.59 11.30 -1.58
CA ASN A 192 1.74 10.74 -2.64
C ASN A 192 0.28 11.15 -2.40
N TYR A 193 -0.56 11.17 -3.45
CA TYR A 193 -1.99 11.52 -3.37
C TYR A 193 -2.29 12.86 -2.66
N ARG A 194 -1.42 13.87 -2.84
CA ARG A 194 -1.45 15.18 -2.14
C ARG A 194 -1.25 15.10 -0.62
N ARG A 195 -0.75 13.97 -0.13
CA ARG A 195 -0.38 13.74 1.26
C ARG A 195 1.13 13.85 1.39
N ILE A 196 1.57 14.41 2.51
CA ILE A 196 2.99 14.73 2.74
C ILE A 196 3.85 13.48 2.97
N GLY A 197 3.27 12.38 3.43
CA GLY A 197 4.05 11.20 3.87
C GLY A 197 5.03 11.58 4.97
N GLY A 198 6.26 11.05 4.88
CA GLY A 198 7.38 11.46 5.75
C GLY A 198 7.61 10.56 6.96
N GLU A 199 6.90 9.43 7.04
CA GLU A 199 6.85 8.61 8.25
C GLU A 199 7.37 7.20 7.96
N VAL A 200 7.62 6.42 9.01
CA VAL A 200 8.35 5.16 8.85
C VAL A 200 7.50 4.12 8.13
N GLU A 201 8.05 3.52 7.09
CA GLU A 201 7.52 2.33 6.43
C GLU A 201 8.50 1.17 6.51
N VAL A 202 7.93 -0.04 6.49
CA VAL A 202 8.66 -1.30 6.52
C VAL A 202 8.10 -2.21 5.45
N LEU A 203 8.98 -2.77 4.61
CA LEU A 203 8.66 -3.76 3.59
C LEU A 203 9.16 -5.13 4.04
N PHE A 204 8.26 -6.10 4.20
CA PHE A 204 8.62 -7.49 4.47
C PHE A 204 8.99 -8.21 3.17
N VAL A 205 10.28 -8.42 2.93
CA VAL A 205 10.80 -8.92 1.63
C VAL A 205 10.23 -10.31 1.33
N ASN A 206 10.33 -11.21 2.31
CA ASN A 206 9.88 -12.61 2.18
C ASN A 206 8.56 -12.89 2.91
N GLY A 207 7.87 -11.85 3.38
CA GLY A 207 6.70 -12.00 4.24
C GLY A 207 7.09 -12.33 5.67
N THR A 208 6.18 -12.98 6.41
CA THR A 208 6.44 -13.42 7.78
C THR A 208 5.94 -14.84 8.01
N ASP A 209 6.51 -15.51 9.00
CA ASP A 209 6.06 -16.83 9.43
C ASP A 209 4.61 -16.86 9.90
N ASN A 210 4.06 -18.07 9.95
CA ASN A 210 2.73 -18.32 10.51
C ASN A 210 2.62 -17.83 11.96
N ASN A 211 1.42 -17.43 12.35
CA ASN A 211 1.08 -16.94 13.69
C ASN A 211 1.83 -15.68 14.15
N THR A 212 2.43 -14.94 13.23
CA THR A 212 3.09 -13.66 13.53
C THR A 212 2.12 -12.47 13.48
N VAL A 213 0.90 -12.65 12.96
CA VAL A 213 -0.09 -11.57 12.80
C VAL A 213 -1.28 -11.73 13.75
N THR A 214 -1.65 -10.64 14.42
CA THR A 214 -2.81 -10.56 15.31
C THR A 214 -3.73 -9.37 15.02
N GLY A 215 -4.99 -9.47 15.45
CA GLY A 215 -6.04 -8.48 15.18
C GLY A 215 -7.03 -8.90 14.07
N PRO A 216 -7.73 -7.94 13.44
CA PRO A 216 -7.53 -6.50 13.60
C PRO A 216 -8.16 -5.95 14.89
N LYS A 217 -7.48 -4.99 15.52
CA LYS A 217 -8.10 -4.05 16.46
C LYS A 217 -8.78 -2.94 15.64
N VAL A 218 -9.95 -2.47 16.08
CA VAL A 218 -10.62 -1.33 15.48
C VAL A 218 -10.20 -0.05 16.21
N ILE A 219 -9.78 0.97 15.45
CA ILE A 219 -9.49 2.33 15.97
C ILE A 219 -10.58 3.32 15.51
N PRO A 220 -10.72 4.50 16.16
CA PRO A 220 -11.66 5.53 15.73
C PRO A 220 -11.45 5.96 14.28
N LYS A 221 -12.56 6.36 13.62
CA LYS A 221 -12.51 6.93 12.26
C LYS A 221 -11.88 8.33 12.28
N LYS A 222 -12.35 9.18 13.20
CA LYS A 222 -12.01 10.59 13.43
C LYS A 222 -11.70 10.82 14.89
#